data_AF-A0A963LUK5-F1
#
_entry.id   AF-A0A963LUK5-F1
#
_cell.length_a   1.000
_cell.length_b   1.000
_cell.length_c   1.000
_cell.angle_alpha   90.00
_cell.angle_beta   90.00
_cell.angle_gamma   90.00
#
_symmetry.space_group_name_H-M   'P 1'
#
loop_
_entity.id
_entity.type
_entity.pdbx_description
1 polymer ?
#
loop_
_entity_poly.entity_id
_entity_poly.type
_entity_poly.pdbx_seq_one_letter_code
_entity_poly.pdbx_strand_id
1 'polypeptide(L)'
;MICAALGTIRAESEGFLPISEMQSQFNTRPGEAPFGAYDGRRALGNTEPGDGARFKGRGFIQLTGRANYRQYGQRLGVDLEANPDLANAPEIAALLLALFLADRADATRSAIASGKFAQARRLVNGGVHGLDRFKDVFRLADQVWPVAAPAASGATRRRRGRQPVAAVAHVAATSRFLTAGKDPVDLRDRAYTPAP
;
A
#
# COMPACT_ATOMS: atom_id res chain seq x y z
N MET A 1 0.17 -3.91 -11.31
CA MET A 1 0.29 -3.34 -9.95
C MET A 1 1.23 -4.13 -9.05
N ILE A 2 1.46 -5.44 -9.27
CA ILE A 2 2.38 -6.26 -8.44
C ILE A 2 3.79 -5.69 -8.41
N CYS A 3 4.41 -5.37 -9.56
CA CYS A 3 5.74 -4.74 -9.59
C CYS A 3 5.79 -3.41 -8.81
N ALA A 4 4.71 -2.61 -8.89
CA ALA A 4 4.60 -1.37 -8.12
C ALA A 4 4.41 -1.62 -6.61
N ALA A 5 3.71 -2.70 -6.23
CA ALA A 5 3.58 -3.11 -4.82
C ALA A 5 4.94 -3.52 -4.24
N LEU A 6 5.68 -4.36 -4.95
CA LEU A 6 7.02 -4.80 -4.55
C LEU A 6 7.99 -3.61 -4.45
N GLY A 7 7.99 -2.72 -5.45
CA GLY A 7 8.78 -1.49 -5.39
C GLY A 7 8.38 -0.59 -4.22
N THR A 8 7.08 -0.50 -3.89
CA THR A 8 6.59 0.30 -2.76
C THR A 8 7.08 -0.28 -1.43
N ILE A 9 6.92 -1.60 -1.22
CA ILE A 9 7.44 -2.28 -0.03
C ILE A 9 8.93 -2.03 0.13
N ARG A 10 9.72 -2.15 -0.94
CA ARG A 10 11.16 -1.88 -0.87
C ARG A 10 11.46 -0.43 -0.46
N ALA A 11 10.68 0.54 -0.95
CA ALA A 11 10.92 1.94 -0.65
C ALA A 11 10.49 2.33 0.78
N GLU A 12 9.38 1.77 1.28
CA GLU A 12 8.82 2.12 2.59
C GLU A 12 9.46 1.33 3.73
N SER A 13 9.50 0.00 3.62
CA SER A 13 9.90 -0.87 4.73
C SER A 13 11.19 -1.66 4.47
N GLU A 14 11.74 -1.57 3.27
CA GLU A 14 12.90 -2.32 2.74
C GLU A 14 12.75 -3.85 2.69
N GLY A 15 11.97 -4.44 3.60
CA GLY A 15 11.57 -5.83 3.62
C GLY A 15 10.06 -5.98 3.82
N PHE A 16 9.58 -7.22 3.83
CA PHE A 16 8.15 -7.56 4.03
C PHE A 16 7.71 -7.47 5.50
N LEU A 17 8.32 -6.58 6.27
CA LEU A 17 7.93 -6.26 7.64
C LEU A 17 7.16 -4.93 7.64
N PRO A 18 5.86 -4.90 7.99
CA PRO A 18 5.13 -3.66 8.18
C PRO A 18 5.80 -2.80 9.27
N ILE A 19 5.97 -1.50 9.03
CA ILE A 19 6.61 -0.60 9.99
C ILE A 19 5.70 0.57 10.36
N SER A 20 5.86 1.07 11.58
CA SER A 20 5.35 2.39 11.96
C SER A 20 6.33 3.47 11.55
N GLU A 21 5.81 4.62 11.14
CA GLU A 21 6.59 5.83 11.00
C GLU A 21 7.29 6.16 12.32
N MET A 22 8.56 6.53 12.24
CA MET A 22 9.35 6.96 13.40
C MET A 22 9.25 8.48 13.59
N GLN A 23 9.50 8.95 14.81
CA GLN A 23 9.57 10.39 15.06
C GLN A 23 10.72 11.02 14.26
N SER A 24 10.45 12.18 13.68
CA SER A 24 11.42 12.97 12.93
C SER A 24 11.05 14.45 13.01
N GLN A 25 11.97 15.33 12.60
CA GLN A 25 11.71 16.77 12.49
C GLN A 25 10.53 17.12 11.56
N PHE A 26 10.13 16.21 10.66
CA PHE A 26 9.05 16.43 9.69
C PHE A 26 7.66 16.14 10.26
N ASN A 27 7.58 15.27 11.26
CA ASN A 27 6.33 14.88 11.92
C ASN A 27 6.24 15.39 13.36
N THR A 28 7.35 15.80 13.97
CA THR A 28 7.43 16.27 15.36
C THR A 28 8.27 17.53 15.40
N ARG A 29 7.65 18.70 15.60
CA ARG A 29 8.41 19.96 15.71
C ARG A 29 9.07 20.07 17.10
N PRO A 30 10.15 20.84 17.24
CA PRO A 30 10.78 21.06 18.54
C PRO A 30 9.77 21.59 19.59
N GLY A 31 9.67 20.91 20.72
CA GLY A 31 8.75 21.27 21.82
C GLY A 31 7.30 20.80 21.64
N GLU A 32 6.94 20.15 20.52
CA GLU A 32 5.63 19.52 20.34
C GLU A 32 5.64 18.07 20.83
N ALA A 33 4.44 17.52 21.08
CA ALA A 33 4.28 16.09 21.33
C ALA A 33 4.68 15.26 20.09
N PRO A 34 5.10 13.98 20.25
CA PRO A 34 5.38 13.08 19.15
C PRO A 34 4.28 13.08 18.08
N PHE A 35 4.66 13.24 16.81
CA PHE A 35 3.74 13.35 15.66
C PHE A 35 2.79 14.55 15.70
N GLY A 36 3.03 15.52 16.60
CA GLY A 36 2.18 16.70 16.78
C GLY A 36 2.04 17.57 15.53
N ALA A 37 2.99 17.48 14.59
CA ALA A 37 2.87 18.20 13.32
C ALA A 37 1.68 17.71 12.49
N TYR A 38 1.12 16.53 12.77
CA TYR A 38 -0.07 15.98 12.13
C TYR A 38 -1.38 16.34 12.85
N ASP A 39 -1.34 16.85 14.07
CA ASP A 39 -2.53 17.30 14.79
C ASP A 39 -3.19 18.47 14.05
N GLY A 40 -4.52 18.50 14.03
CA GLY A 40 -5.30 19.55 13.37
C GLY A 40 -5.24 19.55 11.83
N ARG A 41 -4.52 18.62 11.19
CA ARG A 41 -4.47 18.52 9.72
C ARG A 41 -5.80 18.02 9.17
N ARG A 42 -6.67 18.96 8.77
CA ARG A 42 -7.99 18.67 8.19
C ARG A 42 -7.96 17.72 6.99
N ALA A 43 -6.94 17.83 6.14
CA ALA A 43 -6.77 16.93 4.99
C ALA A 43 -6.52 15.46 5.39
N LEU A 44 -6.01 15.22 6.60
CA LEU A 44 -5.83 13.87 7.18
C LEU A 44 -7.04 13.43 8.02
N GLY A 45 -8.02 14.32 8.23
CA GLY A 45 -9.12 14.10 9.17
C GLY A 45 -8.70 14.14 10.64
N ASN A 46 -7.48 14.59 10.95
CA ASN A 46 -6.97 14.70 12.31
C ASN A 46 -7.57 15.96 12.95
N THR A 47 -8.72 15.81 13.61
CA THR A 47 -9.45 16.94 14.23
C THR A 47 -9.35 16.97 15.75
N GLU A 48 -8.92 15.86 16.36
CA GLU A 48 -8.77 15.76 17.81
C GLU A 48 -7.30 15.89 18.23
N PRO A 49 -7.02 16.45 19.42
CA PRO A 49 -5.68 16.43 19.99
C PRO A 49 -5.11 15.00 20.10
N GLY A 50 -3.86 14.80 19.68
CA GLY A 50 -3.20 13.49 19.70
C GLY A 50 -3.51 12.58 18.51
N ASP A 51 -4.34 13.02 17.55
CA ASP A 51 -4.63 12.26 16.33
C ASP A 51 -3.40 11.98 15.49
N GLY A 52 -2.42 12.88 15.50
CA GLY A 52 -1.14 12.70 14.82
C GLY A 52 -0.42 11.44 15.30
N ALA A 53 -0.29 11.28 16.61
CA ALA A 53 0.35 10.10 17.19
C ALA A 53 -0.49 8.83 17.02
N ARG A 54 -1.81 8.96 17.16
CA ARG A 54 -2.77 7.85 17.03
C ARG A 54 -2.80 7.30 15.60
N PHE A 55 -2.86 8.18 14.61
CA PHE A 55 -3.01 7.86 13.18
C PHE A 55 -1.75 8.19 12.35
N LYS A 56 -0.56 8.04 12.96
CA LYS A 56 0.73 8.09 12.26
C LYS A 56 0.86 7.04 11.14
N GLY A 57 1.85 7.18 10.26
CA GLY A 57 2.11 6.20 9.20
C GLY A 57 2.30 4.79 9.73
N ARG A 58 1.61 3.80 9.13
CA ARG A 58 1.76 2.37 9.43
C ARG A 58 1.65 1.50 8.17
N GLY A 59 2.22 0.30 8.25
CA GLY A 59 2.12 -0.70 7.21
C GLY A 59 3.00 -0.44 5.98
N PHE A 60 2.86 -1.30 4.97
CA PHE A 60 3.64 -1.23 3.73
C PHE A 60 3.39 0.01 2.88
N ILE A 61 2.29 0.73 3.14
CA ILE A 61 1.87 1.91 2.40
C ILE A 61 1.98 3.20 3.23
N GLN A 62 2.47 3.10 4.47
CA GLN A 62 2.51 4.22 5.43
C GLN A 62 1.15 4.95 5.52
N LEU A 63 0.08 4.19 5.77
CA LEU A 63 -1.27 4.74 5.92
C LEU A 63 -1.29 5.76 7.06
N THR A 64 -1.66 7.01 6.76
CA THR A 64 -1.55 8.14 7.69
C THR A 64 -2.85 8.94 7.72
N GLY A 65 -3.29 9.36 8.91
CA GLY A 65 -4.44 10.24 9.11
C GLY A 65 -5.76 9.52 9.40
N ARG A 66 -6.51 10.00 10.39
CA ARG A 66 -7.79 9.43 10.86
C ARG A 66 -8.75 9.11 9.72
N ALA A 67 -8.88 10.01 8.74
CA ALA A 67 -9.78 9.81 7.59
C ALA A 67 -9.43 8.55 6.79
N ASN A 68 -8.13 8.32 6.56
CA ASN A 68 -7.65 7.15 5.83
C ASN A 68 -7.85 5.86 6.64
N TYR A 69 -7.54 5.88 7.93
CA TYR A 69 -7.79 4.73 8.81
C TYR A 69 -9.26 4.34 8.82
N ARG A 70 -10.17 5.31 8.95
CA ARG A 70 -11.62 5.09 8.87
C ARG A 70 -12.04 4.51 7.51
N GLN A 71 -11.65 5.17 6.41
CA GLN A 71 -12.07 4.80 5.05
C GLN A 71 -11.60 3.40 4.67
N TYR A 72 -10.30 3.10 4.84
CA TYR A 72 -9.76 1.80 4.46
C TYR A 72 -10.16 0.71 5.44
N GLY A 73 -10.32 1.03 6.73
CA GLY A 73 -10.85 0.10 7.73
C GLY A 73 -12.26 -0.38 7.36
N GLN A 74 -13.17 0.55 7.01
CA GLN A 74 -14.52 0.22 6.56
C GLN A 74 -14.53 -0.69 5.32
N ARG A 75 -13.66 -0.43 4.33
CA ARG A 75 -13.54 -1.27 3.12
C ARG A 75 -13.02 -2.67 3.41
N LEU A 76 -12.22 -2.83 4.46
CA LEU A 76 -11.71 -4.14 4.90
C LEU A 76 -12.62 -4.84 5.90
N GLY A 77 -13.66 -4.16 6.42
CA GLY A 77 -14.45 -4.68 7.53
C GLY A 77 -13.66 -4.77 8.85
N VAL A 78 -12.65 -3.93 9.04
CA VAL A 78 -11.80 -3.88 10.24
C VAL A 78 -11.85 -2.47 10.82
N ASP A 79 -12.14 -2.34 12.12
CA ASP A 79 -12.18 -1.04 12.80
C ASP A 79 -10.76 -0.52 13.12
N LEU A 80 -10.11 0.01 12.08
CA LEU A 80 -8.80 0.64 12.17
C LEU A 80 -8.84 2.01 12.85
N GLU A 81 -10.00 2.66 12.98
CA GLU A 81 -10.09 3.94 13.69
C GLU A 81 -10.03 3.72 15.21
N ALA A 82 -10.74 2.71 15.71
CA ALA A 82 -10.61 2.28 17.11
C ALA A 82 -9.29 1.55 17.37
N ASN A 83 -8.78 0.78 16.40
CA ASN A 83 -7.59 -0.06 16.57
C ASN A 83 -6.51 0.24 15.49
N PRO A 84 -5.89 1.42 15.48
CA PRO A 84 -4.96 1.82 14.42
C PRO A 84 -3.70 0.94 14.33
N ASP A 85 -3.27 0.31 15.42
CA ASP A 85 -2.09 -0.56 15.39
C ASP A 85 -2.29 -1.82 14.53
N LEU A 86 -3.53 -2.22 14.27
CA LEU A 86 -3.84 -3.33 13.34
C LEU A 86 -3.35 -3.05 11.91
N ALA A 87 -3.11 -1.79 11.53
CA ALA A 87 -2.52 -1.46 10.23
C ALA A 87 -1.08 -2.01 10.05
N ASN A 88 -0.42 -2.45 11.13
CA ASN A 88 0.86 -3.17 11.07
C ASN A 88 0.73 -4.70 11.08
N ALA A 89 -0.47 -5.27 11.29
CA ALA A 89 -0.63 -6.71 11.13
C ALA A 89 -0.35 -7.07 9.66
N PRO A 90 0.55 -8.02 9.34
CA PRO A 90 0.99 -8.28 7.97
C PRO A 90 -0.14 -8.49 6.95
N GLU A 91 -1.19 -9.22 7.34
CA GLU A 91 -2.36 -9.49 6.50
C GLU A 91 -3.14 -8.21 6.20
N ILE A 92 -3.35 -7.37 7.22
CA ILE A 92 -4.05 -6.09 7.06
C ILE A 92 -3.18 -5.13 6.26
N ALA A 93 -1.89 -5.01 6.56
CA ALA A 93 -0.95 -4.16 5.85
C ALA A 93 -0.88 -4.51 4.34
N ALA A 94 -0.89 -5.79 4.00
CA ALA A 94 -0.92 -6.26 2.61
C ALA A 94 -2.22 -5.87 1.90
N LEU A 95 -3.36 -6.00 2.56
CA LEU A 95 -4.67 -5.61 2.00
C LEU A 95 -4.81 -4.09 1.87
N LEU A 96 -4.32 -3.33 2.84
CA LEU A 96 -4.22 -1.87 2.77
C LEU A 96 -3.39 -1.43 1.56
N LEU A 97 -2.21 -2.03 1.37
CA LEU A 97 -1.37 -1.78 0.19
C LEU A 97 -2.12 -2.09 -1.10
N ALA A 98 -2.78 -3.24 -1.19
CA ALA A 98 -3.53 -3.64 -2.37
C ALA A 98 -4.67 -2.67 -2.71
N LEU A 99 -5.50 -2.31 -1.72
CA LEU A 99 -6.60 -1.36 -1.90
C LEU A 99 -6.11 0.02 -2.30
N PHE A 100 -5.08 0.53 -1.61
CA PHE A 100 -4.56 1.87 -1.86
C PHE A 100 -3.95 2.00 -3.27
N LEU A 101 -3.24 0.96 -3.72
CA LEU A 101 -2.73 0.87 -5.09
C LEU A 101 -3.84 0.70 -6.12
N ALA A 102 -4.89 -0.06 -5.80
CA ALA A 102 -6.04 -0.22 -6.69
C ALA A 102 -6.72 1.13 -6.98
N ASP A 103 -6.93 1.96 -5.95
CA ASP A 103 -7.54 3.29 -6.10
C ASP A 103 -6.75 4.23 -7.02
N ARG A 104 -5.46 3.96 -7.22
CA ARG A 104 -4.52 4.78 -8.01
C ARG A 104 -4.03 4.05 -9.26
N ALA A 105 -4.55 2.87 -9.55
CA ALA A 105 -3.94 1.94 -10.49
C ALA A 105 -3.78 2.55 -11.89
N ASP A 106 -4.80 3.20 -12.42
CA ASP A 106 -4.77 3.74 -13.78
C ASP A 106 -3.78 4.89 -13.91
N ALA A 107 -3.82 5.84 -12.99
CA ALA A 107 -2.88 6.96 -12.95
C ALA A 107 -1.42 6.49 -12.75
N THR A 108 -1.21 5.54 -11.85
CA THR A 108 0.11 4.95 -11.60
C THR A 108 0.62 4.18 -12.83
N ARG A 109 -0.23 3.38 -13.49
CA ARG A 109 0.14 2.66 -14.72
C ARG A 109 0.48 3.62 -15.85
N SER A 110 -0.32 4.65 -16.06
CA SER A 110 -0.07 5.67 -17.09
C SER A 110 1.26 6.40 -16.87
N ALA A 111 1.54 6.78 -15.62
CA ALA A 111 2.81 7.40 -15.24
C ALA A 111 4.00 6.47 -15.51
N ILE A 112 3.92 5.21 -15.09
CA ILE A 112 4.98 4.20 -15.30
C ILE A 112 5.20 3.94 -16.79
N ALA A 113 4.14 3.74 -17.58
CA ALA A 113 4.22 3.51 -19.02
C ALA A 113 4.89 4.69 -19.76
N SER A 114 4.78 5.90 -19.22
CA SER A 114 5.43 7.11 -19.73
C SER A 114 6.84 7.33 -19.14
N GLY A 115 7.40 6.37 -18.39
CA GLY A 115 8.69 6.51 -17.70
C GLY A 115 8.69 7.49 -16.51
N LYS A 116 7.53 7.98 -16.08
CA LYS A 116 7.38 9.00 -15.01
C LYS A 116 7.29 8.36 -13.63
N PHE A 117 8.34 7.63 -13.24
CA PHE A 117 8.40 6.92 -11.94
C PHE A 117 8.25 7.85 -10.72
N ALA A 118 8.81 9.07 -10.78
CA ALA A 118 8.64 10.05 -9.71
C ALA A 118 7.17 10.47 -9.53
N GLN A 119 6.41 10.60 -10.63
CA GLN A 119 4.97 10.88 -10.56
C GLN A 119 4.22 9.69 -9.97
N ALA A 120 4.54 8.47 -10.40
CA ALA A 120 3.95 7.25 -9.84
C ALA A 120 4.16 7.15 -8.32
N ARG A 121 5.35 7.49 -7.81
CA ARG A 121 5.65 7.51 -6.38
C ARG A 121 4.84 8.56 -5.61
N ARG A 122 4.72 9.78 -6.14
CA ARG A 122 3.91 10.84 -5.52
C ARG A 122 2.44 10.47 -5.42
N LEU A 123 1.88 9.82 -6.44
CA LEU A 123 0.50 9.34 -6.41
C LEU A 123 0.25 8.39 -5.24
N VAL A 124 1.20 7.50 -4.96
CA VAL A 124 1.06 6.43 -3.97
C VAL A 124 1.48 6.86 -2.56
N ASN A 125 2.52 7.67 -2.38
CA ASN A 125 3.09 7.97 -1.05
C ASN A 125 3.16 9.48 -0.77
N GLY A 126 2.61 10.32 -1.64
CA GLY A 126 2.68 11.79 -1.50
C GLY A 126 4.06 12.40 -1.76
N GLY A 127 5.10 11.60 -1.96
CA GLY A 127 6.48 12.04 -2.17
C GLY A 127 7.29 11.16 -3.10
N VAL A 128 8.59 11.43 -3.18
CA VAL A 128 9.56 10.67 -4.02
C VAL A 128 10.67 10.01 -3.20
N HIS A 129 10.53 9.97 -1.87
CA HIS A 129 11.48 9.26 -1.01
C HIS A 129 11.59 7.79 -1.46
N GLY A 130 12.82 7.25 -1.49
CA GLY A 130 13.08 5.88 -1.93
C GLY A 130 12.84 5.61 -3.42
N LEU A 131 12.81 6.64 -4.29
CA LEU A 131 12.52 6.48 -5.72
C LEU A 131 13.46 5.49 -6.43
N ASP A 132 14.75 5.51 -6.15
CA ASP A 132 15.70 4.58 -6.80
C ASP A 132 15.49 3.15 -6.31
N ARG A 133 15.36 2.94 -5.00
CA ARG A 133 14.97 1.65 -4.40
C ARG A 133 13.67 1.10 -5.00
N PHE A 134 12.67 1.97 -5.21
CA PHE A 134 11.43 1.60 -5.91
C PHE A 134 11.68 1.15 -7.35
N LYS A 135 12.42 1.96 -8.13
CA LYS A 135 12.70 1.68 -9.56
C LYS A 135 13.47 0.38 -9.74
N ASP A 136 14.44 0.12 -8.88
CA ASP A 136 15.32 -1.04 -8.99
C ASP A 136 14.51 -2.33 -8.76
N VAL A 137 13.73 -2.39 -7.69
CA VAL A 137 12.86 -3.55 -7.44
C VAL A 137 11.70 -3.63 -8.43
N PHE A 138 11.15 -2.50 -8.88
CA PHE A 138 10.12 -2.52 -9.92
C PHE A 138 10.65 -3.20 -11.18
N ARG A 139 11.83 -2.82 -11.67
CA ARG A 139 12.43 -3.38 -12.89
C ARG A 139 12.80 -4.84 -12.72
N LEU A 140 13.37 -5.21 -11.57
CA LEU A 140 13.65 -6.60 -11.26
C LEU A 140 12.37 -7.44 -11.24
N ALA A 141 11.32 -6.95 -10.59
CA ALA A 141 10.03 -7.61 -10.57
C ALA A 141 9.42 -7.72 -11.97
N ASP A 142 9.54 -6.69 -12.81
CA ASP A 142 9.02 -6.71 -14.18
C ASP A 142 9.71 -7.76 -15.07
N GLN A 143 10.99 -8.03 -14.82
CA GLN A 143 11.75 -9.10 -15.50
C GLN A 143 11.36 -10.51 -15.02
N VAL A 144 11.12 -10.67 -13.71
CA VAL A 144 10.94 -11.99 -13.06
C VAL A 144 9.48 -12.37 -12.91
N TRP A 145 8.56 -11.40 -12.92
CA TRP A 145 7.13 -11.60 -12.81
C TRP A 145 6.48 -11.47 -14.20
N PRO A 146 6.66 -12.46 -15.11
CA PRO A 146 5.90 -12.45 -16.34
C PRO A 146 4.43 -12.59 -15.94
N VAL A 147 3.66 -11.54 -16.19
CA VAL A 147 2.21 -11.69 -16.36
C VAL A 147 2.07 -12.81 -17.38
N ALA A 148 1.48 -13.94 -16.96
CA ALA A 148 1.31 -15.14 -17.77
C ALA A 148 1.22 -14.77 -19.26
N ALA A 149 2.20 -15.24 -20.04
CA ALA A 149 2.20 -15.01 -21.47
C ALA A 149 0.80 -15.33 -22.00
N PRO A 150 0.15 -14.47 -22.81
CA PRO A 150 -1.13 -14.83 -23.38
C PRO A 150 -0.90 -16.17 -24.08
N ALA A 151 -1.73 -17.17 -23.75
CA ALA A 151 -1.63 -18.50 -24.32
C ALA A 151 -1.46 -18.34 -25.83
N ALA A 152 -0.35 -18.86 -26.36
CA ALA A 152 0.03 -18.71 -27.76
C ALA A 152 -1.21 -19.01 -28.61
N SER A 153 -1.71 -17.98 -29.32
CA SER A 153 -2.83 -18.17 -30.23
C SER A 153 -2.30 -19.02 -31.39
N GLY A 154 -2.54 -20.32 -31.29
CA GLY A 154 -2.37 -21.25 -32.39
C GLY A 154 -3.25 -20.77 -33.55
N ALA A 155 -2.65 -20.06 -34.50
CA ALA A 155 -3.31 -19.63 -35.70
C ALA A 155 -3.62 -20.85 -36.57
N THR A 156 -4.81 -21.43 -36.38
CA THR A 156 -5.50 -22.17 -37.44
C THR A 156 -6.80 -21.46 -37.77
N ARG A 157 -6.77 -20.79 -38.92
CA ARG A 157 -7.88 -20.06 -39.51
C ARG A 157 -8.99 -21.05 -39.89
N ARG A 158 -10.11 -21.06 -39.17
CA ARG A 158 -11.40 -21.57 -39.68
C ARG A 158 -12.51 -20.55 -39.46
N ARG A 159 -13.21 -20.25 -40.56
CA ARG A 159 -14.32 -19.29 -40.65
C ARG A 159 -15.58 -19.80 -39.95
N ARG A 160 -16.39 -18.81 -39.55
CA ARG A 160 -17.86 -18.74 -39.33
C ARG A 160 -18.42 -19.19 -37.98
N GLY A 161 -19.15 -18.25 -37.37
CA GLY A 161 -20.16 -18.48 -36.33
C GLY A 161 -20.14 -17.39 -35.27
N ARG A 162 -21.07 -16.43 -35.34
CA ARG A 162 -21.27 -15.42 -34.28
C ARG A 162 -22.02 -16.12 -33.14
N GLN A 163 -21.31 -16.42 -32.04
CA GLN A 163 -21.92 -16.90 -30.80
C GLN A 163 -21.87 -15.80 -29.73
N PRO A 164 -22.87 -15.74 -28.83
CA PRO A 164 -22.97 -14.69 -27.83
C PRO A 164 -21.85 -14.81 -26.80
N VAL A 165 -21.36 -13.66 -26.35
CA VAL A 165 -20.37 -13.53 -25.28
C VAL A 165 -20.95 -14.08 -23.98
N ALA A 166 -20.36 -15.19 -23.48
CA ALA A 166 -20.65 -15.69 -22.16
C ALA A 166 -20.13 -14.68 -21.12
N ALA A 167 -21.00 -14.29 -20.20
CA ALA A 167 -20.65 -13.44 -19.07
C ALA A 167 -19.54 -14.09 -18.24
N VAL A 168 -18.51 -13.30 -17.94
CA VAL A 168 -17.47 -13.69 -17.00
C VAL A 168 -18.14 -13.90 -15.65
N ALA A 169 -18.12 -15.13 -15.14
CA ALA A 169 -18.67 -15.45 -13.84
C ALA A 169 -17.96 -14.59 -12.78
N HIS A 170 -18.71 -13.70 -12.14
CA HIS A 170 -18.28 -13.08 -10.89
C HIS A 170 -18.02 -14.21 -9.90
N VAL A 171 -16.77 -14.42 -9.54
CA VAL A 171 -16.43 -15.21 -8.35
C VAL A 171 -17.09 -14.49 -7.18
N ALA A 172 -18.17 -15.06 -6.66
CA ALA A 172 -18.86 -14.55 -5.50
C ALA A 172 -17.82 -14.30 -4.39
N ALA A 173 -17.79 -13.07 -3.89
CA ALA A 173 -16.94 -12.70 -2.77
C ALA A 173 -17.38 -13.51 -1.56
N THR A 174 -16.72 -14.64 -1.31
CA THR A 174 -16.79 -15.29 0.00
C THR A 174 -16.32 -14.25 1.00
N SER A 175 -17.19 -13.88 1.93
CA SER A 175 -16.85 -13.00 3.06
C SER A 175 -15.69 -13.62 3.83
N ARG A 176 -14.46 -13.27 3.47
CA ARG A 176 -13.26 -13.64 4.21
C ARG A 176 -13.20 -12.68 5.37
N PHE A 177 -13.65 -13.13 6.54
CA PHE A 177 -13.40 -12.42 7.78
C PHE A 177 -11.90 -12.44 8.05
N LEU A 178 -11.29 -11.27 8.21
CA LEU A 178 -9.90 -11.16 8.62
C LEU A 178 -9.82 -11.50 10.11
N THR A 179 -9.10 -12.56 10.46
CA THR A 179 -8.94 -13.02 11.85
C THR A 179 -7.74 -12.37 12.55
N ALA A 180 -7.32 -11.19 12.09
CA ALA A 180 -6.15 -10.50 12.63
C ALA A 180 -6.42 -10.01 14.06
N GLY A 181 -5.56 -10.41 15.02
CA GLY A 181 -5.54 -9.92 16.39
C GLY A 181 -4.41 -8.91 16.61
N LYS A 182 -4.39 -8.26 17.79
CA LYS A 182 -3.20 -7.52 18.24
C LYS A 182 -2.07 -8.53 18.44
N ASP A 183 -0.95 -8.35 17.76
CA ASP A 183 0.23 -9.18 17.94
C ASP A 183 0.95 -8.78 19.25
N PRO A 184 0.97 -9.64 20.29
CA PRO A 184 1.66 -9.34 21.54
C PRO A 184 3.18 -9.58 21.44
N VAL A 185 3.64 -10.35 20.44
CA VAL A 185 5.06 -10.63 20.19
C VAL A 185 5.46 -9.87 18.95
N ASP A 186 5.52 -8.56 19.13
CA ASP A 186 6.02 -7.66 18.10
C ASP A 186 7.44 -8.10 17.71
N LEU A 187 7.69 -8.15 16.40
CA LEU A 187 9.02 -8.18 15.79
C LEU A 187 9.83 -6.89 16.08
N ARG A 188 9.56 -6.24 17.22
CA ARG A 188 10.09 -4.99 17.78
C ARG A 188 11.60 -5.00 17.95
N ASP A 189 12.23 -6.17 17.94
CA ASP A 189 13.61 -6.32 18.42
C ASP A 189 14.66 -6.61 17.35
N ARG A 190 14.34 -6.47 16.06
CA ARG A 190 15.41 -6.25 15.07
C ARG A 190 15.44 -4.78 14.72
N ALA A 191 16.25 -4.02 15.47
CA ALA A 191 16.78 -2.76 14.97
C ALA A 191 17.34 -3.02 13.56
N TYR A 192 16.66 -2.49 12.55
CA TYR A 192 17.10 -2.60 11.17
C TYR A 192 18.51 -2.00 11.08
N THR A 193 19.49 -2.86 10.88
CA THR A 193 20.88 -2.49 10.65
C THR A 193 21.09 -2.54 9.14
N PRO A 194 21.20 -1.39 8.44
CA PRO A 194 21.51 -1.41 7.02
C PRO A 194 22.86 -2.09 6.79
N ALA A 195 23.05 -2.65 5.59
CA ALA A 195 24.34 -3.21 5.19
C ALA A 195 25.44 -2.12 5.29
N PRO A 196 26.68 -2.49 5.67
CA PRO A 196 27.81 -1.55 5.80
C PRO A 196 28.15 -0.84 4.49
#